data_AF-A0A1T5F002-F1
#
_entry.id   AF-A0A1T5F002-F1
#
_cell.length_a   1.000
_cell.length_b   1.000
_cell.length_c   1.000
_cell.angle_alpha   90.00
_cell.angle_beta   90.00
_cell.angle_gamma   90.00
#
_symmetry.space_group_name_H-M   'P 1'
#
loop_
_entity.id
_entity.type
_entity.pdbx_description
1 polymer ?
#
loop_
_entity_poly.entity_id
_entity_poly.type
_entity_poly.pdbx_seq_one_letter_code
_entity_poly.pdbx_strand_id
1 'polypeptide(L)'
;MEAVRDFIRDFTACGDGAQGTDRGAAPARQPGMDAALAALAALRAVGSTAAQDAGSWGFQAASDFAGSVEELSRTVEYLQLVAAAAVDRTRKRSAAATGAAAGAVTAWTTGWRESPAGWQTGAPGTAEPAGDSAEATPLGTSVAAAPADNTLTEEPAGICLASAPADESEAAAPAGTPSSSALSGASVAGAPAGIPFPSAHAGTPATAAPAVPESVLDDGYRNTVEFLRARLRIGAAEARRRLCLADALLPRQGLAGQPVPPVHPELGAAVAAGEVASRAATVITLALDRVRHSCLPEAAAAMEHALTRTAAENDADFLARVSRSWAEALDQDGAEPSEELLRQLQGAFLRKPRHGLQHLEIFATTDQFEHLITVMNTATNPRTG
;
A
#
# COMPACT_ATOMS: atom_id res chain seq x y z
N MET A 1 28.25 -21.73 20.80
CA MET A 1 27.98 -22.10 19.38
C MET A 1 26.81 -23.07 19.24
N GLU A 2 26.33 -23.73 20.31
CA GLU A 2 25.09 -24.54 20.29
C GLU A 2 23.80 -23.70 20.37
N ALA A 3 23.79 -22.59 21.12
CA ALA A 3 22.60 -21.73 21.23
C ALA A 3 22.17 -21.03 19.92
N VAL A 4 23.07 -20.92 18.93
CA VAL A 4 22.76 -20.35 17.60
C VAL A 4 22.21 -21.42 16.65
N ARG A 5 22.50 -22.71 16.89
CA ARG A 5 21.93 -23.82 16.12
C ARG A 5 20.50 -24.14 16.52
N ASP A 6 20.11 -23.93 17.77
CA ASP A 6 18.73 -24.13 18.23
C ASP A 6 17.79 -23.01 17.75
N PHE A 7 18.27 -21.77 17.58
CA PHE A 7 17.46 -20.68 17.01
C PHE A 7 17.13 -20.87 15.52
N ILE A 8 17.91 -21.69 14.79
CA ILE A 8 17.72 -21.95 13.35
C ILE A 8 16.78 -23.15 13.09
N ARG A 9 16.50 -23.99 14.10
CA ARG A 9 15.67 -25.20 13.95
C ARG A 9 14.16 -24.98 14.00
N ASP A 10 13.69 -23.86 14.57
CA ASP A 10 12.25 -23.60 14.73
C ASP A 10 11.53 -23.05 13.48
N PHE A 11 12.26 -22.80 12.39
CA PHE A 11 11.68 -22.18 11.18
C PHE A 11 11.31 -23.14 10.04
N THR A 12 11.37 -24.46 10.27
CA THR A 12 10.93 -25.46 9.28
C THR A 12 10.24 -26.65 9.93
N ALA A 13 8.91 -26.56 10.06
CA ALA A 13 7.97 -27.68 9.85
C ALA A 13 6.51 -27.18 9.93
N CYS A 14 5.89 -26.90 8.78
CA CYS A 14 4.52 -27.32 8.57
C CYS A 14 4.58 -28.33 7.43
N GLY A 15 5.03 -29.54 7.75
CA GLY A 15 4.92 -30.70 6.88
C GLY A 15 3.55 -31.30 7.13
N ASP A 16 2.71 -31.31 6.11
CA ASP A 16 1.39 -31.92 6.23
C ASP A 16 1.49 -33.42 5.95
N GLY A 17 1.04 -34.20 6.92
CA GLY A 17 1.02 -35.65 6.88
C GLY A 17 -0.05 -36.13 5.92
N ALA A 18 0.37 -36.97 4.97
CA ALA A 18 -0.56 -37.74 4.15
C ALA A 18 -1.30 -38.77 5.03
N GLN A 19 -2.57 -38.51 5.32
CA GLN A 19 -3.55 -39.56 5.62
C GLN A 19 -4.81 -39.30 4.79
N GLY A 20 -5.05 -40.17 3.83
CA GLY A 20 -6.19 -40.09 2.94
C GLY A 20 -7.46 -40.57 3.60
N THR A 21 -8.53 -39.80 3.46
CA THR A 21 -9.86 -40.23 2.98
C THR A 21 -10.73 -38.98 2.81
N ASP A 22 -10.72 -38.39 1.61
CA ASP A 22 -11.94 -37.99 0.92
C ASP A 22 -11.56 -37.63 -0.53
N ARG A 23 -12.26 -38.17 -1.54
CA ARG A 23 -12.09 -37.70 -2.93
C ARG A 23 -12.88 -36.41 -3.08
N GLY A 24 -12.39 -35.35 -2.42
CA GLY A 24 -12.78 -33.99 -2.72
C GLY A 24 -12.39 -33.66 -4.15
N ALA A 25 -13.30 -32.99 -4.87
CA ALA A 25 -13.07 -32.52 -6.23
C ALA A 25 -11.70 -31.84 -6.31
N ALA A 26 -10.88 -32.22 -7.30
CA ALA A 26 -9.59 -31.60 -7.53
C ALA A 26 -9.77 -30.08 -7.56
N PRO A 27 -8.95 -29.28 -6.83
CA PRO A 27 -9.09 -27.84 -6.84
C PRO A 27 -9.03 -27.37 -8.30
N ALA A 28 -9.99 -26.54 -8.69
CA ALA A 28 -10.07 -26.01 -10.05
C ALA A 28 -8.68 -25.48 -10.44
N ARG A 29 -8.08 -26.10 -11.46
CA ARG A 29 -6.74 -25.75 -11.94
C ARG A 29 -6.70 -24.25 -12.20
N GLN A 30 -5.83 -23.53 -11.50
CA GLN A 30 -5.69 -22.08 -11.65
C GLN A 30 -4.73 -21.81 -12.81
N PRO A 31 -5.22 -21.49 -14.03
CA PRO A 31 -4.37 -21.39 -15.23
C PRO A 31 -3.24 -20.35 -15.07
N GLY A 32 -3.46 -19.30 -14.26
CA GLY A 32 -2.44 -18.31 -13.96
C GLY A 32 -1.27 -18.84 -13.12
N MET A 33 -1.49 -19.84 -12.25
CA MET A 33 -0.44 -20.44 -11.43
C MET A 33 0.50 -21.29 -12.28
N ASP A 34 -0.07 -22.09 -13.20
CA ASP A 34 0.69 -22.92 -14.12
C ASP A 34 1.56 -22.04 -15.07
N ALA A 35 1.01 -20.93 -15.55
CA ALA A 35 1.75 -19.96 -16.37
C ALA A 35 2.91 -19.30 -15.61
N ALA A 36 2.70 -18.92 -14.33
CA ALA A 36 3.75 -18.35 -13.50
C ALA A 36 4.91 -19.33 -13.25
N LEU A 37 4.61 -20.62 -13.04
CA LEU A 37 5.62 -21.66 -12.88
C LEU A 37 6.42 -21.87 -14.18
N ALA A 38 5.77 -21.86 -15.34
CA ALA A 38 6.44 -21.94 -16.64
C ALA A 38 7.34 -20.73 -16.90
N ALA A 39 6.86 -19.51 -16.60
CA ALA A 39 7.66 -18.29 -16.71
C ALA A 39 8.90 -18.32 -15.80
N LEU A 40 8.74 -18.79 -14.56
CA LEU A 40 9.85 -18.95 -13.63
C LEU A 40 10.89 -19.96 -14.15
N ALA A 41 10.45 -21.06 -14.76
CA ALA A 41 11.34 -22.04 -15.37
C ALA A 41 12.12 -21.44 -16.55
N ALA A 42 11.45 -20.68 -17.43
CA ALA A 42 12.08 -19.98 -18.55
C ALA A 42 13.12 -18.95 -18.06
N LEU A 43 12.77 -18.13 -17.06
CA LEU A 43 13.68 -17.15 -16.45
C LEU A 43 14.91 -17.80 -15.82
N ARG A 44 14.75 -18.95 -15.16
CA ARG A 44 15.89 -19.71 -14.61
C ARG A 44 16.80 -20.26 -15.70
N ALA A 45 16.24 -20.69 -16.83
CA ALA A 45 17.02 -21.14 -17.97
C ALA A 45 17.80 -19.98 -18.61
N VAL A 46 17.20 -18.80 -18.77
CA VAL A 46 17.93 -17.60 -19.24
C VAL A 46 19.02 -17.20 -18.25
N GLY A 47 18.70 -17.19 -16.95
CA GLY A 47 19.63 -16.80 -15.90
C GLY A 47 20.88 -17.70 -15.77
N SER A 48 20.82 -18.95 -16.24
CA SER A 48 21.98 -19.86 -16.16
C SER A 48 23.09 -19.56 -17.17
N THR A 49 22.78 -18.89 -18.29
CA THR A 49 23.76 -18.52 -19.33
C THR A 49 23.99 -17.02 -19.45
N ALA A 50 23.07 -16.19 -18.94
CA ALA A 50 23.07 -14.73 -19.13
C ALA A 50 24.41 -14.03 -18.86
N ALA A 51 25.17 -14.44 -17.83
CA ALA A 51 26.46 -13.82 -17.52
C ALA A 51 27.53 -14.09 -18.58
N GLN A 52 27.53 -15.31 -19.15
CA GLN A 52 28.44 -15.67 -20.23
C GLN A 52 28.02 -14.99 -21.53
N ASP A 53 26.72 -14.99 -21.83
CA ASP A 53 26.17 -14.39 -23.05
C ASP A 53 26.42 -12.88 -23.07
N ALA A 54 26.14 -12.19 -21.95
CA ALA A 54 26.37 -10.75 -21.81
C ALA A 54 27.84 -10.35 -22.02
N GLY A 55 28.80 -11.23 -21.68
CA GLY A 55 30.22 -11.00 -21.94
C GLY A 55 30.60 -11.02 -23.42
N SER A 56 29.73 -11.53 -24.29
CA SER A 56 29.97 -11.66 -25.74
C SER A 56 29.24 -10.62 -26.59
N TRP A 57 28.30 -9.87 -26.00
CA TRP A 57 27.43 -8.94 -26.75
C TRP A 57 28.11 -7.60 -27.05
N GLY A 58 27.78 -7.02 -28.21
CA GLY A 58 28.04 -5.61 -28.49
C GLY A 58 27.02 -4.69 -27.81
N PHE A 59 27.28 -3.37 -27.81
CA PHE A 59 26.47 -2.37 -27.11
C PHE A 59 24.97 -2.42 -27.43
N GLN A 60 24.59 -2.54 -28.70
CA GLN A 60 23.18 -2.57 -29.10
C GLN A 60 22.45 -3.78 -28.51
N ALA A 61 23.01 -4.98 -28.67
CA ALA A 61 22.43 -6.21 -28.14
C ALA A 61 22.32 -6.18 -26.61
N ALA A 62 23.33 -5.63 -25.92
CA ALA A 62 23.29 -5.44 -24.48
C ALA A 62 22.19 -4.44 -24.06
N SER A 63 21.98 -3.37 -24.84
CA SER A 63 20.96 -2.36 -24.58
C SER A 63 19.53 -2.90 -24.78
N ASP A 64 19.31 -3.65 -25.87
CA ASP A 64 18.02 -4.28 -26.16
C ASP A 64 17.67 -5.32 -25.09
N PHE A 65 18.67 -6.09 -24.62
CA PHE A 65 18.50 -7.01 -23.50
C PHE A 65 18.16 -6.29 -22.20
N ALA A 66 18.87 -5.21 -21.87
CA ALA A 66 18.58 -4.41 -20.68
C ALA A 66 17.14 -3.86 -20.71
N GLY A 67 16.68 -3.36 -21.87
CA GLY A 67 15.29 -2.91 -22.05
C GLY A 67 14.27 -4.04 -21.83
N SER A 68 14.53 -5.22 -22.39
CA SER A 68 13.65 -6.38 -22.24
C SER A 68 13.56 -6.88 -20.79
N VAL A 69 14.69 -6.88 -20.06
CA VAL A 69 14.74 -7.25 -18.63
C VAL A 69 13.97 -6.24 -17.79
N GLU A 70 14.07 -4.95 -18.12
CA GLU A 70 13.34 -3.89 -17.42
C GLU A 70 11.82 -3.99 -17.66
N GLU A 71 11.37 -4.26 -18.89
CA GLU A 71 9.95 -4.53 -19.19
C GLU A 71 9.41 -5.73 -18.42
N LEU A 72 10.21 -6.81 -18.34
CA LEU A 72 9.89 -7.98 -17.53
C LEU A 72 9.80 -7.63 -16.04
N SER A 73 10.70 -6.80 -15.53
CA SER A 73 10.68 -6.32 -14.15
C SER A 73 9.37 -5.61 -13.83
N ARG A 74 8.95 -4.64 -14.67
CA ARG A 74 7.70 -3.88 -14.47
C ARG A 74 6.47 -4.79 -14.51
N THR A 75 6.44 -5.76 -15.41
CA THR A 75 5.37 -6.77 -15.47
C THR A 75 5.30 -7.60 -14.18
N VAL A 76 6.45 -8.05 -13.67
CA VAL A 76 6.53 -8.80 -12.41
C VAL A 76 6.10 -7.93 -11.23
N GLU A 77 6.48 -6.65 -11.19
CA GLU A 77 6.04 -5.72 -10.15
C GLU A 77 4.50 -5.57 -10.13
N TYR A 78 3.85 -5.45 -11.28
CA TYR A 78 2.38 -5.45 -11.35
C TYR A 78 1.78 -6.75 -10.80
N LEU A 79 2.32 -7.91 -11.19
CA LEU A 79 1.86 -9.21 -10.67
C LEU A 79 2.05 -9.33 -9.15
N GLN A 80 3.10 -8.72 -8.59
CA GLN A 80 3.29 -8.67 -7.13
C GLN A 80 2.19 -7.87 -6.43
N LEU A 81 1.69 -6.78 -7.03
CA LEU A 81 0.55 -6.01 -6.52
C LEU A 81 -0.74 -6.82 -6.59
N VAL A 82 -1.00 -7.48 -7.73
CA VAL A 82 -2.17 -8.35 -7.92
C VAL A 82 -2.18 -9.49 -6.90
N ALA A 83 -1.03 -10.13 -6.67
CA ALA A 83 -0.89 -11.20 -5.70
C ALA A 83 -1.14 -10.71 -4.26
N ALA A 84 -0.56 -9.56 -3.87
CA ALA A 84 -0.78 -8.98 -2.54
C ALA A 84 -2.27 -8.65 -2.31
N ALA A 85 -2.94 -8.05 -3.31
CA ALA A 85 -4.36 -7.74 -3.26
C ALA A 85 -5.26 -8.99 -3.20
N ALA A 86 -4.88 -10.05 -3.92
CA ALA A 86 -5.61 -11.31 -3.90
C ALA A 86 -5.59 -11.93 -2.49
N VAL A 87 -4.42 -11.96 -1.84
CA VAL A 87 -4.27 -12.43 -0.45
C VAL A 87 -5.07 -11.57 0.52
N ASP A 88 -5.03 -10.26 0.39
CA ASP A 88 -5.78 -9.36 1.28
C ASP A 88 -7.30 -9.54 1.13
N ARG A 89 -7.78 -9.66 -0.11
CA ARG A 89 -9.20 -9.86 -0.41
C ARG A 89 -9.72 -11.21 0.13
N THR A 90 -8.97 -12.30 -0.04
CA THR A 90 -9.38 -13.61 0.47
C THR A 90 -9.42 -13.61 1.99
N ARG A 91 -8.41 -13.04 2.66
CA ARG A 91 -8.41 -12.89 4.13
C ARG A 91 -9.58 -12.06 4.65
N LYS A 92 -9.85 -10.91 4.05
CA LYS A 92 -10.99 -10.04 4.42
C LYS A 92 -12.34 -10.76 4.24
N ARG A 93 -12.51 -11.54 3.17
CA ARG A 93 -13.71 -12.35 2.93
C ARG A 93 -13.90 -13.44 3.97
N SER A 94 -12.84 -14.17 4.33
CA SER A 94 -12.90 -15.19 5.37
C SER A 94 -13.21 -14.60 6.74
N ALA A 95 -12.59 -13.47 7.10
CA ALA A 95 -12.88 -12.78 8.35
C ALA A 95 -14.33 -12.26 8.42
N ALA A 96 -14.85 -11.71 7.33
CA ALA A 96 -16.25 -11.28 7.24
C ALA A 96 -17.23 -12.45 7.36
N ALA A 97 -16.91 -13.61 6.77
CA ALA A 97 -17.73 -14.82 6.91
C ALA A 97 -17.74 -15.33 8.36
N THR A 98 -16.59 -15.30 9.05
CA THR A 98 -16.49 -15.65 10.48
C THR A 98 -17.26 -14.67 11.37
N GLY A 99 -17.13 -13.36 11.12
CA GLY A 99 -17.86 -12.32 11.86
C GLY A 99 -19.37 -12.41 11.64
N ALA A 100 -19.82 -12.69 10.41
CA ALA A 100 -21.23 -12.92 10.11
C ALA A 100 -21.77 -14.19 10.79
N ALA A 101 -20.98 -15.28 10.82
CA ALA A 101 -21.35 -16.50 11.54
C ALA A 101 -21.44 -16.27 13.06
N ALA A 102 -20.48 -15.57 13.67
CA ALA A 102 -20.50 -15.22 15.10
C ALA A 102 -21.63 -14.23 15.44
N GLY A 103 -21.89 -13.26 14.56
CA GLY A 103 -23.02 -12.33 14.65
C GLY A 103 -24.36 -13.05 14.54
N ALA A 104 -24.49 -14.05 13.67
CA ALA A 104 -25.68 -14.90 13.60
C ALA A 104 -25.87 -15.73 14.88
N VAL A 105 -24.80 -16.31 15.43
CA VAL A 105 -24.86 -17.06 16.71
C VAL A 105 -25.32 -16.16 17.87
N THR A 106 -24.90 -14.89 17.89
CA THR A 106 -25.30 -13.94 18.95
C THR A 106 -26.67 -13.30 18.71
N ALA A 107 -27.06 -13.04 17.46
CA ALA A 107 -28.34 -12.42 17.08
C ALA A 107 -29.56 -13.32 17.34
N TRP A 108 -29.43 -14.64 17.26
CA TRP A 108 -30.52 -15.57 17.60
C TRP A 108 -30.63 -15.86 19.11
N THR A 109 -29.67 -15.41 19.92
CA THR A 109 -29.56 -15.74 21.35
C THR A 109 -30.11 -14.64 22.28
N THR A 110 -30.51 -13.47 21.77
CA THR A 110 -31.25 -12.46 22.55
C THR A 110 -32.72 -12.44 22.14
N GLY A 111 -33.49 -13.28 22.82
CA GLY A 111 -34.86 -13.63 22.46
C GLY A 111 -35.90 -12.51 22.55
N TRP A 112 -36.95 -12.70 21.75
CA TRP A 112 -38.32 -12.44 22.18
C TRP A 112 -38.56 -13.22 23.47
N ARG A 113 -38.49 -12.55 24.62
CA ARG A 113 -39.03 -13.11 25.86
C ARG A 113 -40.54 -12.97 25.80
N GLU A 114 -41.23 -14.07 25.53
CA GLU A 114 -42.66 -14.17 25.79
C GLU A 114 -42.90 -13.85 27.28
N SER A 115 -43.69 -12.82 27.53
CA SER A 115 -44.19 -12.51 28.88
C SER A 115 -45.30 -13.52 29.21
N PRO A 116 -45.24 -14.24 30.35
CA PRO A 116 -46.39 -15.02 30.80
C PRO A 116 -47.36 -14.07 31.51
N ALA A 117 -48.05 -13.25 30.75
CA ALA A 117 -49.21 -12.51 31.22
C ALA A 117 -50.16 -12.34 30.04
N GLY A 118 -51.21 -13.15 30.04
CA GLY A 118 -52.21 -13.21 28.99
C GLY A 118 -52.84 -11.84 28.74
N TRP A 119 -52.96 -11.49 27.47
CA TRP A 119 -53.78 -10.38 27.04
C TRP A 119 -55.24 -10.86 27.08
N GLN A 120 -55.98 -10.43 28.09
CA GLN A 120 -57.44 -10.55 28.09
C GLN A 120 -58.04 -9.23 27.60
N THR A 121 -58.73 -9.32 26.47
CA THR A 121 -59.60 -8.29 25.92
C THR A 121 -60.91 -8.19 26.71
N GLY A 122 -61.17 -6.99 27.26
CA GLY A 122 -62.47 -6.32 27.23
C GLY A 122 -63.52 -6.62 28.32
N ALA A 123 -63.80 -5.60 29.15
CA ALA A 123 -65.15 -5.24 29.60
C ALA A 123 -65.18 -3.74 30.01
N PRO A 124 -66.25 -2.97 29.69
CA PRO A 124 -66.33 -1.53 29.95
C PRO A 124 -66.99 -1.23 31.31
N GLY A 125 -66.52 -0.19 32.00
CA GLY A 125 -67.12 0.27 33.26
C GLY A 125 -66.56 1.59 33.78
N THR A 126 -67.26 2.67 33.43
CA THR A 126 -67.60 3.86 34.26
C THR A 126 -66.58 4.53 35.22
N ALA A 127 -66.29 5.80 34.88
CA ALA A 127 -66.30 7.03 35.71
C ALA A 127 -65.23 7.29 36.81
N GLU A 128 -64.34 8.26 36.52
CA GLU A 128 -63.99 9.52 37.25
C GLU A 128 -63.63 9.54 38.78
N PRO A 129 -62.96 10.58 39.32
CA PRO A 129 -61.57 11.03 39.08
C PRO A 129 -60.80 11.40 40.39
N ALA A 130 -59.63 12.04 40.23
CA ALA A 130 -58.95 13.00 41.13
C ALA A 130 -57.80 12.54 42.05
N GLY A 131 -56.79 13.43 42.16
CA GLY A 131 -55.75 13.46 43.21
C GLY A 131 -54.32 13.31 42.65
N ASP A 132 -53.67 14.34 42.12
CA ASP A 132 -52.92 15.42 42.79
C ASP A 132 -51.39 15.16 42.85
N SER A 133 -50.70 16.27 42.79
CA SER A 133 -49.33 16.67 42.51
C SER A 133 -48.16 15.97 43.21
N ALA A 134 -46.98 16.13 42.58
CA ALA A 134 -45.70 16.58 43.16
C ALA A 134 -44.48 15.64 43.06
N GLU A 135 -43.60 15.98 42.11
CA GLU A 135 -42.20 16.43 42.31
C GLU A 135 -41.29 15.71 43.35
N ALA A 136 -40.19 15.11 42.89
CA ALA A 136 -38.82 15.29 43.42
C ALA A 136 -37.79 14.33 42.75
N THR A 137 -36.78 14.92 42.09
CA THR A 137 -35.41 14.37 41.91
C THR A 137 -34.52 14.97 43.03
N PRO A 138 -33.21 14.68 43.21
CA PRO A 138 -32.33 13.60 42.73
C PRO A 138 -31.41 13.00 43.85
N LEU A 139 -30.57 12.00 43.51
CA LEU A 139 -29.21 11.71 44.05
C LEU A 139 -28.77 10.40 43.34
N GLY A 140 -27.64 10.25 42.64
CA GLY A 140 -26.29 10.73 42.92
C GLY A 140 -25.50 9.60 43.58
N THR A 141 -24.81 8.74 42.83
CA THR A 141 -23.64 7.96 43.30
C THR A 141 -22.82 7.46 42.10
N SER A 142 -21.62 8.02 41.96
CA SER A 142 -20.53 7.54 41.11
C SER A 142 -19.81 6.36 41.78
N VAL A 143 -19.38 5.37 40.99
CA VAL A 143 -18.29 4.48 41.38
C VAL A 143 -17.24 4.48 40.27
N ALA A 144 -16.03 4.86 40.67
CA ALA A 144 -14.82 4.87 39.87
C ALA A 144 -14.21 3.47 39.77
N ALA A 145 -13.55 3.16 38.64
CA ALA A 145 -12.57 2.10 38.51
C ALA A 145 -11.41 2.57 37.62
N ALA A 146 -10.22 2.08 37.98
CA ALA A 146 -8.87 2.60 37.77
C ALA A 146 -8.31 2.49 36.32
N PRO A 147 -7.17 3.16 36.02
CA PRO A 147 -6.71 3.40 34.65
C PRO A 147 -5.92 2.22 34.07
N ALA A 148 -6.14 1.94 32.79
CA ALA A 148 -5.32 1.03 31.99
C ALA A 148 -4.14 1.78 31.38
N ASP A 149 -2.96 1.19 31.59
CA ASP A 149 -1.65 1.55 31.07
C ASP A 149 -1.65 1.51 29.53
N ASN A 150 -1.37 2.64 28.87
CA ASN A 150 -1.42 2.75 27.41
C ASN A 150 -0.16 3.44 26.88
N THR A 151 0.98 2.75 26.98
CA THR A 151 2.21 3.13 26.28
C THR A 151 2.24 2.52 24.88
N LEU A 152 1.70 3.23 23.90
CA LEU A 152 2.00 3.01 22.47
C LEU A 152 2.12 4.37 21.78
N THR A 153 3.34 4.89 21.77
CA THR A 153 3.79 5.87 20.80
C THR A 153 3.98 5.16 19.46
N GLU A 154 3.00 5.22 18.57
CA GLU A 154 3.22 5.04 17.13
C GLU A 154 2.99 6.38 16.44
N GLU A 155 4.09 7.00 16.01
CA GLU A 155 4.06 8.06 14.99
C GLU A 155 3.80 7.45 13.60
N PRO A 156 3.11 8.18 12.70
CA PRO A 156 2.95 7.77 11.32
C PRO A 156 4.32 7.79 10.62
N ALA A 157 4.64 6.71 9.90
CA ALA A 157 5.88 6.57 9.14
C ALA A 157 5.99 7.62 8.03
N GLY A 158 6.56 8.78 8.36
CA GLY A 158 7.15 9.70 7.40
C GLY A 158 8.28 8.99 6.66
N ILE A 159 8.12 8.85 5.35
CA ILE A 159 9.12 8.28 4.46
C ILE A 159 10.30 9.26 4.42
N CYS A 160 11.41 8.89 5.04
CA CYS A 160 12.68 9.58 4.91
C CYS A 160 13.17 9.49 3.46
N LEU A 161 13.09 10.60 2.73
CA LEU A 161 13.93 10.83 1.55
C LEU A 161 15.36 11.03 2.06
N ALA A 162 16.23 10.05 1.84
CA ALA A 162 17.66 10.23 2.00
C ALA A 162 18.18 11.00 0.78
N SER A 163 18.50 12.28 0.96
CA SER A 163 19.34 13.04 0.03
C SER A 163 20.79 12.55 0.15
N ALA A 164 21.38 12.14 -0.97
CA ALA A 164 22.82 12.02 -1.11
C ALA A 164 23.40 13.37 -1.60
N PRO A 165 24.63 13.75 -1.21
CA PRO A 165 25.21 15.03 -1.59
C PRO A 165 25.66 15.04 -3.05
N ALA A 166 25.38 16.16 -3.72
CA ALA A 166 25.98 16.52 -5.00
C ALA A 166 27.45 16.89 -4.80
N ASP A 167 28.32 16.37 -5.67
CA ASP A 167 29.66 16.89 -5.88
C ASP A 167 29.71 17.41 -7.33
N GLU A 168 30.08 18.67 -7.48
CA GLU A 168 30.18 19.39 -8.74
C GLU A 168 31.59 19.19 -9.33
N SER A 169 31.70 18.87 -10.62
CA SER A 169 32.79 19.38 -11.46
C SER A 169 32.45 19.26 -12.95
N GLU A 170 32.47 20.42 -13.61
CA GLU A 170 32.30 20.67 -15.05
C GLU A 170 33.27 19.90 -15.97
N ALA A 171 32.80 19.63 -17.20
CA ALA A 171 33.52 20.00 -18.43
C ALA A 171 32.57 20.02 -19.64
N ALA A 172 32.69 21.08 -20.45
CA ALA A 172 31.78 21.51 -21.49
C ALA A 172 32.10 20.98 -22.92
N ALA A 173 31.02 20.70 -23.67
CA ALA A 173 30.76 20.97 -25.11
C ALA A 173 31.68 20.35 -26.22
N PRO A 174 31.29 20.33 -27.53
CA PRO A 174 30.08 20.91 -28.15
C PRO A 174 29.31 20.00 -29.15
N ALA A 175 28.20 20.58 -29.61
CA ALA A 175 27.19 20.09 -30.53
C ALA A 175 27.68 19.59 -31.90
N GLY A 176 26.96 18.59 -32.43
CA GLY A 176 26.97 18.17 -33.82
C GLY A 176 25.55 17.82 -34.29
N THR A 177 25.07 18.57 -35.26
CA THR A 177 23.79 18.42 -35.97
C THR A 177 23.65 17.04 -36.63
N PRO A 178 22.48 16.37 -36.61
CA PRO A 178 22.24 15.28 -37.56
C PRO A 178 21.62 15.82 -38.85
N SER A 179 22.38 15.68 -39.93
CA SER A 179 21.93 15.86 -41.30
C SER A 179 21.01 14.71 -41.70
N SER A 180 19.88 15.06 -42.32
CA SER A 180 19.01 14.14 -43.04
C SER A 180 19.79 13.42 -44.14
N SER A 181 19.65 12.10 -44.20
CA SER A 181 19.97 11.29 -45.39
C SER A 181 19.14 10.02 -45.37
N ALA A 182 18.10 10.02 -46.18
CA ALA A 182 17.37 8.84 -46.59
C ALA A 182 18.28 7.94 -47.45
N LEU A 183 18.35 6.64 -47.14
CA LEU A 183 18.66 5.62 -48.13
C LEU A 183 17.81 4.37 -47.89
N SER A 184 17.07 4.04 -48.95
CA SER A 184 16.31 2.82 -49.16
C SER A 184 17.18 1.57 -49.09
N GLY A 185 16.61 0.52 -48.49
CA GLY A 185 16.51 -0.81 -49.07
C GLY A 185 17.77 -1.68 -49.11
N ALA A 186 17.87 -2.60 -48.15
CA ALA A 186 18.38 -3.94 -48.42
C ALA A 186 17.74 -4.95 -47.46
N SER A 187 16.87 -5.77 -48.03
CA SER A 187 16.29 -6.97 -47.42
C SER A 187 17.39 -7.99 -47.12
N VAL A 188 17.49 -8.44 -45.87
CA VAL A 188 18.11 -9.72 -45.54
C VAL A 188 17.25 -10.41 -44.50
N ALA A 189 16.65 -11.52 -44.93
CA ALA A 189 15.89 -12.46 -44.13
C ALA A 189 16.78 -13.15 -43.09
N GLY A 190 16.26 -13.34 -41.87
CA GLY A 190 16.91 -14.09 -40.81
C GLY A 190 16.21 -13.92 -39.47
N ALA A 191 14.99 -14.46 -39.33
CA ALA A 191 14.26 -14.50 -38.07
C ALA A 191 14.86 -15.56 -37.12
N PRO A 192 15.16 -15.23 -35.85
CA PRO A 192 15.16 -16.24 -34.79
C PRO A 192 13.75 -16.38 -34.22
N ALA A 193 13.37 -17.64 -33.97
CA ALA A 193 12.05 -18.08 -33.56
C ALA A 193 11.51 -17.34 -32.32
N GLY A 194 10.40 -16.63 -32.49
CA GLY A 194 9.60 -16.10 -31.40
C GLY A 194 8.94 -17.22 -30.61
N ILE A 195 9.07 -17.18 -29.29
CA ILE A 195 8.29 -17.98 -28.36
C ILE A 195 6.82 -17.53 -28.51
N PRO A 196 5.85 -18.41 -28.82
CA PRO A 196 4.47 -17.98 -28.98
C PRO A 196 3.86 -17.68 -27.60
N PHE A 197 3.56 -16.42 -27.33
CA PHE A 197 2.61 -16.04 -26.28
C PHE A 197 1.19 -16.40 -26.73
N PRO A 198 0.38 -17.10 -25.91
CA PRO A 198 -1.01 -17.37 -26.28
C PRO A 198 -1.83 -16.08 -26.23
N SER A 199 -2.49 -15.75 -27.35
CA SER A 199 -3.51 -14.69 -27.43
C SER A 199 -4.60 -14.91 -26.38
N ALA A 200 -4.83 -13.89 -25.56
CA ALA A 200 -5.91 -13.86 -24.58
C ALA A 200 -7.27 -13.86 -25.30
N HIS A 201 -8.03 -14.95 -25.15
CA HIS A 201 -9.44 -14.96 -25.47
C HIS A 201 -10.20 -14.09 -24.45
N ALA A 202 -10.93 -13.10 -24.94
CA ALA A 202 -11.90 -12.33 -24.17
C ALA A 202 -13.00 -13.28 -23.65
N GLY A 203 -12.84 -13.77 -22.42
CA GLY A 203 -13.83 -14.55 -21.69
C GLY A 203 -14.74 -13.62 -20.88
N THR A 204 -16.01 -13.59 -21.24
CA THR A 204 -17.12 -13.00 -20.47
C THR A 204 -17.11 -13.54 -19.02
N PRO A 205 -17.29 -12.71 -17.98
CA PRO A 205 -17.29 -13.21 -16.61
C PRO A 205 -18.55 -14.05 -16.36
N ALA A 206 -18.36 -15.35 -16.18
CA ALA A 206 -19.40 -16.25 -15.69
C ALA A 206 -19.63 -16.00 -14.19
N THR A 207 -20.86 -15.64 -13.83
CA THR A 207 -21.33 -15.51 -12.46
C THR A 207 -21.25 -16.86 -11.74
N ALA A 208 -20.22 -17.06 -10.93
CA ALA A 208 -20.10 -18.23 -10.07
C ALA A 208 -20.94 -18.03 -8.80
N ALA A 209 -21.87 -18.95 -8.55
CA ALA A 209 -22.65 -19.08 -7.33
C ALA A 209 -21.73 -19.35 -6.10
N PRO A 210 -22.15 -18.98 -4.87
CA PRO A 210 -21.26 -19.02 -3.72
C PRO A 210 -20.94 -20.46 -3.30
N ALA A 211 -19.64 -20.77 -3.27
CA ALA A 211 -19.10 -21.99 -2.70
C ALA A 211 -19.27 -22.00 -1.16
N VAL A 212 -19.44 -23.22 -0.64
CA VAL A 212 -19.51 -23.65 0.77
C VAL A 212 -18.48 -22.90 1.65
N PRO A 213 -18.80 -22.55 2.92
CA PRO A 213 -17.90 -21.73 3.74
C PRO A 213 -16.57 -22.45 3.98
N GLU A 214 -15.52 -21.98 3.31
CA GLU A 214 -14.14 -22.31 3.62
C GLU A 214 -13.88 -21.98 5.09
N SER A 215 -13.25 -22.92 5.78
CA SER A 215 -12.85 -22.86 7.18
C SER A 215 -12.24 -21.50 7.53
N VAL A 216 -12.56 -21.03 8.74
CA VAL A 216 -11.90 -19.89 9.40
C VAL A 216 -10.41 -19.92 9.08
N LEU A 217 -9.90 -18.91 8.38
CA LEU A 217 -8.47 -18.79 8.12
C LEU A 217 -7.78 -18.46 9.44
N ASP A 218 -7.52 -19.47 10.26
CA ASP A 218 -6.56 -19.39 11.37
C ASP A 218 -5.17 -19.68 10.82
N ASP A 219 -4.63 -18.73 10.06
CA ASP A 219 -3.27 -18.82 9.54
C ASP A 219 -2.22 -18.33 10.55
N GLY A 220 -2.62 -18.00 11.78
CA GLY A 220 -1.73 -17.60 12.88
C GLY A 220 -1.16 -16.18 12.76
N TYR A 221 -1.54 -15.38 11.76
CA TYR A 221 -1.04 -14.02 11.58
C TYR A 221 -2.09 -12.96 11.93
N ARG A 222 -1.68 -11.98 12.74
CA ARG A 222 -2.54 -10.86 13.20
C ARG A 222 -3.14 -10.01 12.07
N ASN A 223 -2.47 -9.90 10.93
CA ASN A 223 -2.93 -9.14 9.77
C ASN A 223 -2.23 -9.60 8.48
N THR A 224 -2.74 -9.14 7.34
CA THR A 224 -2.19 -9.44 6.01
C THR A 224 -0.72 -9.02 5.87
N VAL A 225 -0.31 -7.92 6.51
CA VAL A 225 1.07 -7.40 6.44
C VAL A 225 2.06 -8.41 7.03
N GLU A 226 1.80 -8.93 8.24
CA GLU A 226 2.69 -9.93 8.86
C GLU A 226 2.68 -11.25 8.09
N PHE A 227 1.53 -11.66 7.55
CA PHE A 227 1.45 -12.83 6.69
C PHE A 227 2.35 -12.69 5.44
N LEU A 228 2.23 -11.58 4.71
CA LEU A 228 3.05 -11.34 3.51
C LEU A 228 4.54 -11.23 3.85
N ARG A 229 4.87 -10.61 4.97
CA ARG A 229 6.24 -10.48 5.48
C ARG A 229 6.87 -11.86 5.72
N ALA A 230 6.16 -12.75 6.40
CA ALA A 230 6.63 -14.11 6.67
C ALA A 230 6.68 -14.96 5.39
N ARG A 231 5.62 -14.90 4.56
CA ARG A 231 5.48 -15.73 3.36
C ARG A 231 6.44 -15.34 2.24
N LEU A 232 6.64 -14.03 2.02
CA LEU A 232 7.42 -13.48 0.91
C LEU A 232 8.83 -13.04 1.33
N ARG A 233 9.15 -13.04 2.63
CA ARG A 233 10.44 -12.58 3.20
C ARG A 233 10.78 -11.13 2.83
N ILE A 234 9.76 -10.28 2.76
CA ILE A 234 9.88 -8.84 2.52
C ILE A 234 9.79 -8.06 3.84
N GLY A 235 10.18 -6.78 3.84
CA GLY A 235 9.99 -5.91 5.00
C GLY A 235 8.52 -5.52 5.23
N ALA A 236 8.16 -5.11 6.45
CA ALA A 236 6.80 -4.65 6.75
C ALA A 236 6.41 -3.40 5.92
N ALA A 237 7.36 -2.48 5.69
CA ALA A 237 7.14 -1.30 4.85
C ALA A 237 6.85 -1.67 3.38
N GLU A 238 7.55 -2.68 2.85
CA GLU A 238 7.33 -3.22 1.51
C GLU A 238 5.92 -3.83 1.37
N ALA A 239 5.53 -4.67 2.33
CA ALA A 239 4.22 -5.30 2.34
C ALA A 239 3.09 -4.26 2.40
N ARG A 240 3.20 -3.26 3.29
CA ARG A 240 2.24 -2.16 3.37
C ARG A 240 2.17 -1.37 2.06
N ARG A 241 3.32 -1.02 1.46
CA ARG A 241 3.37 -0.30 0.19
C ARG A 241 2.60 -1.04 -0.89
N ARG A 242 2.84 -2.35 -1.05
CA ARG A 242 2.15 -3.16 -2.06
C ARG A 242 0.64 -3.18 -1.83
N LEU A 243 0.19 -3.32 -0.58
CA LEU A 243 -1.24 -3.32 -0.24
C LEU A 243 -1.89 -1.96 -0.51
N CYS A 244 -1.28 -0.86 -0.07
CA CYS A 244 -1.80 0.49 -0.32
C CYS A 244 -1.84 0.81 -1.82
N LEU A 245 -0.75 0.52 -2.53
CA LEU A 245 -0.68 0.77 -3.98
C LEU A 245 -1.68 -0.09 -4.74
N ALA A 246 -1.86 -1.35 -4.35
CA ALA A 246 -2.84 -2.22 -4.97
C ALA A 246 -4.29 -1.73 -4.75
N ASP A 247 -4.61 -1.20 -3.57
CA ASP A 247 -5.94 -0.63 -3.29
C ASP A 247 -6.25 0.59 -4.16
N ALA A 248 -5.22 1.40 -4.44
CA ALA A 248 -5.29 2.56 -5.31
C ALA A 248 -5.45 2.20 -6.80
N LEU A 249 -4.72 1.18 -7.28
CA LEU A 249 -4.56 0.90 -8.72
C LEU A 249 -5.38 -0.28 -9.25
N LEU A 250 -5.85 -1.19 -8.40
CA LEU A 250 -6.60 -2.36 -8.87
C LEU A 250 -8.13 -2.16 -8.75
N PRO A 251 -8.92 -2.82 -9.60
CA PRO A 251 -10.37 -2.83 -9.46
C PRO A 251 -10.81 -3.35 -8.09
N ARG A 252 -11.73 -2.62 -7.46
CA ARG A 252 -12.32 -2.97 -6.16
C ARG A 252 -13.70 -3.61 -6.34
N GLN A 253 -14.24 -4.17 -5.27
CA GLN A 253 -15.58 -4.73 -5.24
C GLN A 253 -16.46 -3.79 -4.41
N GLY A 254 -17.53 -3.27 -5.00
CA GLY A 254 -18.52 -2.50 -4.28
C GLY A 254 -19.31 -3.38 -3.31
N LEU A 255 -20.08 -2.77 -2.42
CA LEU A 255 -20.90 -3.49 -1.43
C LEU A 255 -21.88 -4.48 -2.07
N ALA A 256 -22.39 -4.17 -3.27
CA ALA A 256 -23.27 -5.03 -4.05
C ALA A 256 -22.52 -6.07 -4.92
N GLY A 257 -21.20 -6.23 -4.76
CA GLY A 257 -20.37 -7.16 -5.54
C GLY A 257 -20.03 -6.69 -6.95
N GLN A 258 -20.45 -5.49 -7.34
CA GLN A 258 -20.12 -4.92 -8.65
C GLN A 258 -18.66 -4.44 -8.67
N PRO A 259 -17.94 -4.61 -9.80
CA PRO A 259 -16.59 -4.06 -9.93
C PRO A 259 -16.65 -2.52 -9.90
N VAL A 260 -15.84 -1.93 -9.03
CA VAL A 260 -15.62 -0.48 -8.95
C VAL A 260 -14.27 -0.19 -9.58
N PRO A 261 -14.14 0.84 -10.44
CA PRO A 261 -12.87 1.20 -11.03
C PRO A 261 -11.80 1.53 -9.95
N PRO A 262 -10.51 1.42 -10.30
CA PRO A 262 -9.42 1.89 -9.45
C PRO A 262 -9.62 3.34 -8.99
N VAL A 263 -8.93 3.75 -7.90
CA VAL A 263 -8.93 5.18 -7.50
C VAL A 263 -8.24 6.02 -8.56
N HIS A 264 -7.14 5.49 -9.11
CA HIS A 264 -6.33 6.10 -10.16
C HIS A 264 -6.34 5.19 -11.40
N PRO A 265 -7.38 5.28 -12.26
CA PRO A 265 -7.59 4.35 -13.35
C PRO A 265 -6.54 4.46 -14.47
N GLU A 266 -6.04 5.67 -14.75
CA GLU A 266 -5.04 5.86 -15.81
C GLU A 266 -3.69 5.31 -15.36
N LEU A 267 -3.27 5.67 -14.14
CA LEU A 267 -2.04 5.15 -13.55
C LEU A 267 -2.11 3.62 -13.39
N GLY A 268 -3.25 3.08 -12.98
CA GLY A 268 -3.47 1.65 -12.85
C GLY A 268 -3.33 0.90 -14.18
N ALA A 269 -3.83 1.48 -15.28
CA ALA A 269 -3.68 0.93 -16.61
C ALA A 269 -2.21 0.95 -17.09
N ALA A 270 -1.50 2.05 -16.88
CA ALA A 270 -0.09 2.18 -17.26
C ALA A 270 0.82 1.20 -16.48
N VAL A 271 0.55 0.96 -15.19
CA VAL A 271 1.26 -0.06 -14.40
C VAL A 271 0.91 -1.47 -14.89
N ALA A 272 -0.36 -1.75 -15.20
CA ALA A 272 -0.79 -3.05 -15.72
C ALA A 272 -0.19 -3.36 -17.11
N ALA A 273 0.00 -2.34 -17.94
CA ALA A 273 0.67 -2.44 -19.24
C ALA A 273 2.21 -2.56 -19.13
N GLY A 274 2.79 -2.37 -17.93
CA GLY A 274 4.23 -2.37 -17.75
C GLY A 274 4.90 -1.13 -18.35
N GLU A 275 4.19 -0.01 -18.49
CA GLU A 275 4.74 1.28 -18.91
C GLU A 275 5.33 2.05 -17.72
N VAL A 276 4.69 1.93 -16.54
CA VAL A 276 5.11 2.61 -15.31
C VAL A 276 5.49 1.59 -14.24
N ALA A 277 6.67 1.75 -13.65
CA ALA A 277 7.14 0.91 -12.54
C ALA A 277 6.36 1.17 -11.23
N SER A 278 6.21 0.15 -10.39
CA SER A 278 5.45 0.23 -9.13
C SER A 278 5.98 1.29 -8.15
N ARG A 279 7.30 1.54 -8.16
CA ARG A 279 7.91 2.55 -7.30
C ARG A 279 7.56 3.96 -7.76
N ALA A 280 7.58 4.23 -9.07
CA ALA A 280 7.13 5.48 -9.66
C ALA A 280 5.64 5.71 -9.38
N ALA A 281 4.81 4.68 -9.56
CA ALA A 281 3.39 4.75 -9.22
C ALA A 281 3.16 5.08 -7.74
N THR A 282 3.98 4.56 -6.82
CA THR A 282 3.93 4.95 -5.39
C THR A 282 4.18 6.44 -5.19
N VAL A 283 5.15 7.03 -5.90
CA VAL A 283 5.43 8.47 -5.82
C VAL A 283 4.22 9.27 -6.29
N ILE A 284 3.62 8.86 -7.42
CA ILE A 284 2.44 9.53 -7.98
C ILE A 284 1.25 9.45 -7.03
N THR A 285 0.93 8.27 -6.49
CA THR A 285 -0.20 8.12 -5.55
C THR A 285 0.00 8.96 -4.30
N LEU A 286 1.22 9.03 -3.75
CA LEU A 286 1.52 9.88 -2.60
C LEU A 286 1.38 11.38 -2.91
N ALA A 287 1.69 11.78 -4.13
CA ALA A 287 1.53 13.16 -4.57
C ALA A 287 0.05 13.53 -4.76
N LEU A 288 -0.74 12.64 -5.36
CA LEU A 288 -2.19 12.80 -5.50
C LEU A 288 -2.88 12.82 -4.13
N ASP A 289 -2.47 11.94 -3.21
CA ASP A 289 -2.98 11.91 -1.85
C ASP A 289 -2.71 13.22 -1.11
N ARG A 290 -1.58 13.88 -1.36
CA ARG A 290 -1.23 15.15 -0.69
C ARG A 290 -2.20 16.26 -1.08
N VAL A 291 -2.58 16.37 -2.35
CA VAL A 291 -3.43 17.44 -2.86
C VAL A 291 -4.93 17.12 -2.82
N ARG A 292 -5.30 15.87 -2.47
CA ARG A 292 -6.68 15.36 -2.55
C ARG A 292 -7.74 16.23 -1.86
N HIS A 293 -7.34 16.98 -0.82
CA HIS A 293 -8.25 17.84 -0.03
C HIS A 293 -8.19 19.32 -0.42
N SER A 294 -7.16 19.74 -1.16
CA SER A 294 -6.95 21.14 -1.56
C SER A 294 -7.32 21.42 -3.02
N CYS A 295 -7.43 20.39 -3.86
CA CYS A 295 -7.76 20.57 -5.28
C CYS A 295 -9.12 19.96 -5.69
N LEU A 296 -9.71 20.51 -6.76
CA LEU A 296 -10.91 19.95 -7.39
C LEU A 296 -10.60 18.57 -8.03
N PRO A 297 -11.60 17.67 -8.12
CA PRO A 297 -11.41 16.34 -8.73
C PRO A 297 -10.85 16.38 -10.16
N GLU A 298 -11.22 17.38 -10.96
CA GLU A 298 -10.73 17.57 -12.32
C GLU A 298 -9.23 17.93 -12.34
N ALA A 299 -8.78 18.75 -11.38
CA ALA A 299 -7.38 19.12 -11.25
C ALA A 299 -6.52 17.93 -10.79
N ALA A 300 -7.04 17.11 -9.87
CA ALA A 300 -6.43 15.85 -9.47
C ALA A 300 -6.29 14.88 -10.65
N ALA A 301 -7.32 14.76 -11.49
CA ALA A 301 -7.28 13.94 -12.69
C ALA A 301 -6.26 14.46 -13.72
N ALA A 302 -6.16 15.78 -13.91
CA ALA A 302 -5.13 16.38 -14.76
C ALA A 302 -3.71 16.11 -14.26
N MET A 303 -3.51 16.15 -12.94
CA MET A 303 -2.23 15.78 -12.31
C MET A 303 -1.93 14.29 -12.50
N GLU A 304 -2.91 13.40 -12.31
CA GLU A 304 -2.74 11.96 -12.57
C GLU A 304 -2.27 11.72 -14.01
N HIS A 305 -2.95 12.32 -14.99
CA HIS A 305 -2.60 12.20 -16.40
C HIS A 305 -1.19 12.70 -16.71
N ALA A 306 -0.84 13.89 -16.23
CA ALA A 306 0.46 14.49 -16.47
C ALA A 306 1.61 13.66 -15.85
N LEU A 307 1.43 13.21 -14.62
CA LEU A 307 2.45 12.42 -13.92
C LEU A 307 2.58 11.00 -14.48
N THR A 308 1.49 10.38 -14.91
CA THR A 308 1.51 9.05 -15.53
C THR A 308 2.29 9.08 -16.84
N ARG A 309 2.00 10.04 -17.74
CA ARG A 309 2.80 10.22 -18.98
C ARG A 309 4.26 10.53 -18.69
N THR A 310 4.52 11.41 -17.71
CA THR A 310 5.89 11.74 -17.31
C THR A 310 6.66 10.49 -16.87
N ALA A 311 6.04 9.62 -16.08
CA ALA A 311 6.66 8.40 -15.58
C ALA A 311 6.88 7.32 -16.66
N ALA A 312 6.10 7.32 -17.74
CA ALA A 312 6.28 6.40 -18.85
C ALA A 312 7.47 6.78 -19.75
N GLU A 313 7.82 8.07 -19.80
CA GLU A 313 8.79 8.61 -20.77
C GLU A 313 10.11 9.08 -20.13
N ASN A 314 10.14 9.30 -18.81
CA ASN A 314 11.26 9.95 -18.13
C ASN A 314 11.75 9.16 -16.90
N ASP A 315 12.95 9.50 -16.44
CA ASP A 315 13.53 8.92 -15.23
C ASP A 315 12.82 9.38 -13.93
N ALA A 316 13.13 8.67 -12.84
CA ALA A 316 12.51 8.89 -11.54
C ALA A 316 12.84 10.27 -10.91
N ASP A 317 14.00 10.85 -11.19
CA ASP A 317 14.39 12.15 -10.64
C ASP A 317 13.62 13.28 -11.33
N PHE A 318 13.47 13.18 -12.66
CA PHE A 318 12.60 14.08 -13.41
C PHE A 318 11.17 14.00 -12.91
N LEU A 319 10.62 12.78 -12.75
CA LEU A 319 9.28 12.57 -12.20
C LEU A 319 9.14 13.19 -10.80
N ALA A 320 10.13 13.02 -9.92
CA ALA A 320 10.09 13.57 -8.57
C ALA A 320 10.04 15.11 -8.57
N ARG A 321 10.75 15.77 -9.49
CA ARG A 321 10.70 17.23 -9.66
C ARG A 321 9.33 17.68 -10.17
N VAL A 322 8.82 17.04 -11.22
CA VAL A 322 7.52 17.40 -11.82
C VAL A 322 6.39 17.17 -10.81
N SER A 323 6.43 16.06 -10.06
CA SER A 323 5.48 15.75 -9.00
C SER A 323 5.43 16.83 -7.91
N ARG A 324 6.60 17.32 -7.45
CA ARG A 324 6.66 18.42 -6.49
C ARG A 324 6.07 19.71 -7.05
N SER A 325 6.45 20.07 -8.28
CA SER A 325 5.93 21.28 -8.94
C SER A 325 4.41 21.25 -9.12
N TRP A 326 3.83 20.10 -9.47
CA TRP A 326 2.37 19.94 -9.52
C TRP A 326 1.72 20.10 -8.13
N ALA A 327 2.31 19.49 -7.10
CA ALA A 327 1.79 19.61 -5.74
C ALA A 327 1.82 21.05 -5.24
N GLU A 328 2.93 21.78 -5.45
CA GLU A 328 3.08 23.19 -5.12
C GLU A 328 2.09 24.08 -5.91
N ALA A 329 1.87 23.78 -7.18
CA ALA A 329 0.95 24.54 -8.02
C ALA A 329 -0.52 24.31 -7.65
N LEU A 330 -0.87 23.16 -7.07
CA LEU A 330 -2.22 22.86 -6.60
C LEU A 330 -2.44 23.25 -5.13
N ASP A 331 -1.37 23.36 -4.34
CA ASP A 331 -1.38 23.75 -2.93
C ASP A 331 -0.97 25.23 -2.75
N GLN A 332 -1.49 26.11 -3.61
CA GLN A 332 -1.16 27.55 -3.57
C GLN A 332 -1.68 28.25 -2.31
N ASP A 333 -2.76 27.73 -1.72
CA ASP A 333 -3.41 28.29 -0.54
C ASP A 333 -2.92 27.68 0.79
N GLY A 334 -1.91 26.79 0.74
CA GLY A 334 -1.39 25.97 1.85
C GLY A 334 -1.97 26.36 3.20
N ALA A 335 -3.05 25.68 3.59
CA ALA A 335 -3.87 26.12 4.72
C ALA A 335 -2.98 26.36 5.95
N GLU A 336 -3.08 27.56 6.53
CA GLU A 336 -2.32 27.89 7.73
C GLU A 336 -2.54 26.77 8.76
N PRO A 337 -1.47 26.10 9.24
CA PRO A 337 -1.62 25.02 10.21
C PRO A 337 -2.43 25.53 11.39
N SER A 338 -3.47 24.80 11.79
CA SER A 338 -4.32 25.25 12.89
C SER A 338 -3.48 25.51 14.14
N GLU A 339 -3.84 26.52 14.94
CA GLU A 339 -3.10 26.83 16.18
C GLU A 339 -2.98 25.61 17.10
N GLU A 340 -3.98 24.73 17.10
CA GLU A 340 -3.97 23.47 17.84
C GLU A 340 -2.90 22.51 17.31
N LEU A 341 -2.77 22.35 15.99
CA LEU A 341 -1.72 21.53 15.38
C LEU A 341 -0.34 22.12 15.65
N LEU A 342 -0.19 23.45 15.54
CA LEU A 342 1.07 24.13 15.89
C LEU A 342 1.43 23.88 17.35
N ARG A 343 0.48 23.97 18.28
CA ARG A 343 0.71 23.70 19.70
C ARG A 343 1.06 22.24 19.99
N GLN A 344 0.51 21.30 19.23
CA GLN A 344 0.86 19.88 19.31
C GLN A 344 2.27 19.57 18.79
N LEU A 345 2.68 20.23 17.70
CA LEU A 345 4.00 20.03 17.09
C LEU A 345 5.10 20.84 17.79
N GLN A 346 4.74 21.98 18.39
CA GLN A 346 5.65 22.89 19.07
C GLN A 346 6.31 22.20 20.27
N GLY A 347 7.64 22.25 20.31
CA GLY A 347 8.41 21.63 21.38
C GLY A 347 9.86 21.34 21.00
N ALA A 348 10.61 20.86 21.98
CA ALA A 348 11.99 20.42 21.82
C ALA A 348 12.06 18.90 22.02
N PHE A 349 12.57 18.20 21.01
CA PHE A 349 12.60 16.75 20.93
C PHE A 349 14.03 16.24 20.93
N LEU A 350 14.34 15.33 21.87
CA LEU A 350 15.62 14.65 21.91
C LEU A 350 15.59 13.44 20.99
N ARG A 351 16.44 13.45 19.96
CA ARG A 351 16.63 12.33 19.05
C ARG A 351 17.83 11.50 19.50
N LYS A 352 17.94 10.28 18.96
CA LYS A 352 19.06 9.37 19.27
C LYS A 352 20.40 10.08 18.95
N PRO A 353 21.38 10.05 19.87
CA PRO A 353 22.70 10.62 19.63
C PRO A 353 23.36 10.06 18.37
N ARG A 354 24.10 10.89 17.64
CA ARG A 354 24.86 10.50 16.44
C ARG A 354 26.30 10.98 16.55
N HIS A 355 27.25 10.09 16.27
CA HIS A 355 28.70 10.38 16.30
C HIS A 355 29.19 11.05 17.60
N GLY A 356 28.63 10.67 18.75
CA GLY A 356 28.97 11.26 20.05
C GLY A 356 28.34 12.63 20.34
N LEU A 357 27.53 13.17 19.42
CA LEU A 357 26.80 14.43 19.58
C LEU A 357 25.34 14.16 19.97
N GLN A 358 24.80 15.02 20.85
CA GLN A 358 23.38 15.04 21.18
C GLN A 358 22.62 15.68 20.02
N HIS A 359 21.53 15.04 19.58
CA HIS A 359 20.68 15.53 18.50
C HIS A 359 19.40 16.10 19.09
N LEU A 360 19.26 17.42 19.03
CA LEU A 360 18.08 18.16 19.47
C LEU A 360 17.36 18.71 18.24
N GLU A 361 16.06 18.47 18.15
CA GLU A 361 15.16 19.00 17.12
C GLU A 361 14.14 19.92 17.80
N ILE A 362 13.98 21.16 17.33
CA ILE A 362 13.11 22.16 17.96
C ILE A 362 12.15 22.69 16.92
N PHE A 363 10.84 22.53 17.19
CA PHE A 363 9.78 23.21 16.46
C PHE A 363 9.32 24.40 17.31
N ALA A 364 9.61 25.61 16.84
CA ALA A 364 9.39 26.84 17.56
C ALA A 364 8.61 27.83 16.69
N THR A 365 7.83 28.69 17.35
CA THR A 365 7.26 29.88 16.68
C THR A 365 8.37 30.84 16.26
N THR A 366 8.08 31.76 15.34
CA THR A 366 9.05 32.77 14.87
C THR A 366 9.73 33.51 16.03
N ASP A 367 8.95 34.03 16.98
CA ASP A 367 9.47 34.76 18.14
C ASP A 367 10.39 33.90 19.03
N GLN A 368 10.02 32.63 19.23
CA GLN A 368 10.85 31.69 20.01
C GLN A 368 12.14 31.33 19.29
N PHE A 369 12.09 31.16 17.97
CA PHE A 369 13.26 30.89 17.15
C PHE A 369 14.25 32.06 17.19
N GLU A 370 13.75 33.29 17.06
CA GLU A 370 14.58 34.50 17.17
C GLU A 370 15.24 34.63 18.55
N HIS A 371 14.52 34.30 19.62
CA HIS A 371 15.09 34.28 20.95
C HIS A 371 16.17 33.21 21.09
N LEU A 372 15.88 31.99 20.62
CA LEU A 372 16.80 30.86 20.69
C LEU A 372 18.10 31.14 19.94
N ILE A 373 18.03 31.62 18.70
CA ILE A 373 19.21 31.90 17.89
C ILE A 373 20.06 33.01 18.50
N THR A 374 19.43 34.02 19.10
CA THR A 374 20.12 35.11 19.80
C THR A 374 20.90 34.58 21.00
N VAL A 375 20.28 33.76 21.85
CA VAL A 375 20.94 33.14 23.01
C VAL A 375 22.06 32.21 22.56
N MET A 376 21.80 31.34 21.58
CA MET A 376 22.78 30.39 21.05
C MET A 376 23.98 31.13 20.50
N ASN A 377 23.78 32.12 19.62
CA ASN A 377 24.88 32.90 19.04
C ASN A 377 25.67 33.66 20.10
N THR A 378 25.03 34.13 21.18
CA THR A 378 25.72 34.77 22.30
C THR A 378 26.59 33.76 23.05
N ALA A 379 26.06 32.57 23.32
CA ALA A 379 26.76 31.50 24.05
C ALA A 379 27.88 30.84 23.24
N THR A 380 27.77 30.81 21.90
CA THR A 380 28.78 30.23 21.01
C THR A 380 29.71 31.27 20.38
N ASN A 381 29.59 32.56 20.74
CA ASN A 381 30.49 33.59 20.25
C ASN A 381 31.87 33.45 20.92
N PRO A 382 32.95 33.14 20.17
CA PRO A 382 34.28 32.94 20.75
C PRO A 382 34.95 34.23 21.23
N ARG A 383 34.35 35.41 21.00
CA ARG A 383 34.91 36.71 21.41
C ARG A 383 34.40 37.22 22.78
N THR A 384 33.49 36.47 23.41
CA THR A 384 32.86 36.82 24.70
C THR A 384 33.36 35.97 25.88
N GLY A 385 34.43 35.19 25.69
CA GLY A 385 35.10 34.40 26.72
C GLY A 385 36.50 34.90 27.05
#